data_AF-A0A317WY91-F1
#
_entry.id   AF-A0A317WY91-F1
#
_cell.length_a   1.000
_cell.length_b   1.000
_cell.length_c   1.000
_cell.angle_alpha   90.00
_cell.angle_beta   90.00
_cell.angle_gamma   90.00
#
_symmetry.space_group_name_H-M   'P 1'
#
loop_
_entity.id
_entity.type
_entity.pdbx_description
1 polymer ?
#
loop_
_entity_poly.entity_id
_entity_poly.type
_entity_poly.pdbx_seq_one_letter_code
_entity_poly.pdbx_strand_id
1 'polypeptide(L)'
;MPSHLEFRHTMDGKKWQTGECEHRCETLEAFFGFQRLMPAIQNLGSVLTKSGRLLAFSNTFQHRVQPLCITDATKPGHQKVLAMSLVGPYIHILSTANVPPQRKDWWADEV
;
A
#
# COMPACT_ATOMS: atom_id res chain seq x y z
N MET A 1 -12.07 -5.09 -17.15
CA MET A 1 -10.99 -5.97 -16.67
C MET A 1 -10.68 -5.64 -15.23
N PRO A 2 -10.88 -6.56 -14.28
CA PRO A 2 -10.53 -6.34 -12.88
C PRO A 2 -9.03 -6.57 -12.66
N SER A 3 -8.31 -5.58 -12.14
CA SER A 3 -6.91 -5.72 -11.71
C SER A 3 -6.84 -6.23 -10.27
N HIS A 4 -5.68 -6.63 -9.76
CA HIS A 4 -5.52 -6.93 -8.33
C HIS A 4 -4.77 -5.80 -7.61
N LEU A 5 -5.10 -5.66 -6.33
CA LEU A 5 -4.33 -4.88 -5.38
C LEU A 5 -3.52 -5.87 -4.54
N GLU A 6 -2.20 -5.84 -4.69
CA GLU A 6 -1.26 -6.65 -3.89
C GLU A 6 -0.88 -5.90 -2.62
N PHE A 7 -0.67 -6.66 -1.55
CA PHE A 7 -0.32 -6.12 -0.24
C PHE A 7 0.93 -6.80 0.33
N ARG A 8 1.78 -6.00 0.96
CA ARG A 8 2.88 -6.46 1.80
C ARG A 8 2.98 -5.60 3.06
N HIS A 9 3.56 -6.17 4.09
CA HIS A 9 3.75 -5.50 5.37
C HIS A 9 5.20 -5.65 5.83
N THR A 10 5.83 -4.54 6.20
CA THR A 10 7.15 -4.57 6.84
C THR A 10 6.96 -4.74 8.33
N MET A 11 7.49 -5.82 8.87
CA MET A 11 7.54 -6.04 10.32
C MET A 11 8.77 -5.36 10.90
N ASP A 12 8.66 -4.96 12.16
CA ASP A 12 9.81 -4.47 12.93
C ASP A 12 10.75 -5.65 13.24
N GLY A 13 11.74 -5.85 12.38
CA GLY A 13 12.75 -6.91 12.52
C GLY A 13 13.58 -6.79 13.80
N LYS A 14 13.67 -5.60 14.42
CA LYS A 14 14.47 -5.41 15.64
C LYS A 14 13.87 -6.15 16.83
N LYS A 15 12.54 -6.18 16.95
CA LYS A 15 11.83 -6.95 18.00
C LYS A 15 12.09 -8.45 17.92
N TRP A 16 12.37 -8.97 16.72
CA TRP A 16 12.65 -10.40 16.49
C TRP A 16 14.14 -10.75 16.56
N GLN A 17 15.04 -9.75 16.52
CA GLN A 17 16.49 -9.93 16.62
C GLN A 17 16.96 -9.97 18.07
N THR A 18 16.29 -9.26 18.98
CA THR A 18 16.58 -9.28 20.42
C THR A 18 15.85 -10.42 21.15
N GLY A 19 16.37 -11.64 21.04
CA GLY A 19 16.59 -12.45 22.26
C GLY A 19 15.55 -13.45 22.78
N GLU A 20 14.55 -13.94 22.03
CA GLU A 20 13.65 -14.99 22.58
C GLU A 20 13.47 -16.26 21.74
N CYS A 21 14.01 -16.30 20.52
CA CYS A 21 13.76 -17.43 19.61
C CYS A 21 15.04 -18.24 19.38
N GLU A 22 15.50 -18.99 20.38
CA GLU A 22 16.60 -19.96 20.18
C GLU A 22 16.08 -21.33 19.72
N HIS A 23 14.82 -21.66 20.00
CA HIS A 23 14.23 -22.98 19.71
C HIS A 23 12.84 -22.95 19.02
N ARG A 24 12.34 -21.78 18.60
CA ARG A 24 10.99 -21.63 18.01
C ARG A 24 10.91 -20.83 16.70
N CYS A 25 12.04 -20.59 16.03
CA CYS A 25 12.07 -19.75 14.83
C CYS A 25 11.29 -20.33 13.66
N GLU A 26 11.42 -21.63 13.39
CA GLU A 26 10.83 -22.25 12.20
C GLU A 26 9.30 -22.12 12.16
N THR A 27 8.63 -22.23 13.31
CA THR A 27 7.17 -22.10 13.39
C THR A 27 6.71 -20.65 13.19
N LEU A 28 7.46 -19.67 13.70
CA LEU A 28 7.13 -18.26 13.52
C LEU A 28 7.42 -17.79 12.08
N GLU A 29 8.52 -18.26 11.49
CA GLU A 29 8.86 -18.02 10.10
C GLU A 29 7.80 -18.59 9.15
N ALA A 30 7.33 -19.81 9.40
CA ALA A 30 6.23 -20.41 8.66
C ALA A 30 4.90 -19.66 8.85
N PHE A 31 4.59 -19.25 10.09
CA PHE A 31 3.33 -18.57 10.39
C PHE A 31 3.27 -17.15 9.81
N PHE A 32 4.37 -16.40 9.93
CA PHE A 32 4.44 -15.01 9.49
C PHE A 32 5.01 -14.87 8.07
N GLY A 33 5.54 -15.93 7.46
CA GLY A 33 6.01 -15.97 6.09
C GLY A 33 7.28 -15.16 5.83
N PHE A 34 8.21 -15.10 6.78
CA PHE A 34 9.51 -14.43 6.64
C PHE A 34 10.66 -15.35 7.07
N GLN A 35 11.90 -15.00 6.72
CA GLN A 35 13.11 -15.76 7.10
C GLN A 35 14.00 -14.93 8.02
N ARG A 36 14.59 -15.54 9.06
CA ARG A 36 15.70 -14.93 9.80
C ARG A 36 16.80 -14.55 8.80
N LEU A 37 17.33 -13.34 8.94
CA LEU A 37 18.37 -12.75 8.08
C LEU A 37 17.89 -12.14 6.75
N MET A 38 16.61 -12.29 6.38
CA MET A 38 16.02 -11.53 5.28
C MET A 38 15.30 -10.28 5.80
N PRO A 39 15.03 -9.28 4.94
CA PRO A 39 14.13 -8.20 5.30
C PRO A 39 12.82 -8.78 5.82
N ALA A 40 12.37 -8.31 7.00
CA ALA A 40 11.15 -8.79 7.65
C ALA A 40 9.91 -8.28 6.89
N ILE A 41 9.71 -8.79 5.68
CA ILE A 41 8.62 -8.45 4.76
C ILE A 41 7.68 -9.65 4.71
N GLN A 42 6.44 -9.42 5.11
CA GLN A 42 5.36 -10.37 4.94
C GLN A 42 4.56 -10.04 3.70
N ASN A 43 4.48 -10.99 2.77
CA ASN A 43 3.58 -10.89 1.63
C ASN A 43 2.17 -11.29 2.07
N LEU A 44 1.22 -10.37 1.98
CA LEU A 44 -0.17 -10.59 2.39
C LEU A 44 -1.06 -11.10 1.25
N GLY A 45 -0.50 -11.17 0.03
CA GLY A 45 -1.21 -11.65 -1.16
C GLY A 45 -1.89 -10.52 -1.94
N SER A 46 -2.91 -10.87 -2.71
CA SER A 46 -3.59 -9.93 -3.61
C SER A 46 -5.11 -10.08 -3.56
N VAL A 47 -5.81 -8.98 -3.83
CA VAL A 47 -7.28 -8.92 -3.84
C VAL A 47 -7.76 -8.38 -5.17
N LEU A 48 -8.74 -9.07 -5.76
CA LEU A 48 -9.35 -8.66 -7.02
C LEU A 48 -10.16 -7.37 -6.87
N THR A 49 -9.86 -6.36 -7.69
CA THR A 49 -10.53 -5.06 -7.74
C THR A 49 -11.63 -5.07 -8.79
N LYS A 50 -12.80 -5.58 -8.40
CA LYS A 50 -14.00 -5.55 -9.26
C LYS A 50 -14.70 -4.20 -9.18
N SER A 51 -15.37 -3.80 -10.25
CA SER A 51 -16.25 -2.62 -10.21
C SER A 51 -17.32 -2.79 -9.13
N GLY A 52 -17.68 -1.69 -8.46
CA GLY A 52 -18.65 -1.68 -7.36
C GLY A 52 -18.15 -2.28 -6.04
N ARG A 53 -16.87 -2.64 -5.94
CA ARG A 53 -16.28 -3.16 -4.70
C ARG A 53 -15.54 -2.06 -3.93
N LEU A 54 -15.84 -1.94 -2.64
CA LEU A 54 -15.07 -1.16 -1.69
C LEU A 54 -14.04 -2.07 -0.99
N LEU A 55 -12.80 -1.59 -0.88
CA LEU A 55 -11.74 -2.22 -0.11
C LEU A 55 -11.30 -1.27 1.00
N ALA A 56 -11.35 -1.75 2.24
CA ALA A 56 -10.86 -1.03 3.41
C ALA A 56 -9.70 -1.81 4.02
N PHE A 57 -8.56 -1.14 4.23
CA PHE A 57 -7.35 -1.74 4.76
C PHE A 57 -6.54 -0.70 5.54
N SER A 58 -5.61 -1.16 6.37
CA SER A 58 -4.73 -0.26 7.14
C SER A 58 -3.76 0.48 6.22
N ASN A 59 -3.57 1.79 6.45
CA ASN A 59 -2.56 2.58 5.76
C ASN A 59 -1.11 2.11 6.03
N THR A 60 -0.90 1.24 7.02
CA THR A 60 0.41 0.62 7.29
C THR A 60 0.79 -0.45 6.27
N PHE A 61 -0.15 -0.93 5.46
CA PHE A 61 0.15 -1.89 4.40
C PHE A 61 0.70 -1.17 3.17
N GLN A 62 1.84 -1.64 2.70
CA GLN A 62 2.33 -1.25 1.38
C GLN A 62 1.51 -2.00 0.34
N HIS A 63 1.03 -1.30 -0.68
CA HIS A 63 0.22 -1.89 -1.72
C HIS A 63 0.72 -1.55 -3.12
N ARG A 64 0.45 -2.45 -4.07
CA ARG A 64 0.76 -2.28 -5.49
C ARG A 64 -0.47 -2.61 -6.33
N VAL A 65 -0.87 -1.68 -7.19
CA VAL A 65 -1.84 -1.97 -8.24
C VAL A 65 -1.13 -2.80 -9.30
N GLN A 66 -1.60 -4.03 -9.52
CA GLN A 66 -1.03 -4.89 -10.58
C GLN A 66 -1.24 -4.27 -11.96
N PRO A 67 -0.35 -4.53 -12.94
CA PRO A 67 -0.52 -4.09 -14.30
C PRO A 67 -1.89 -4.50 -14.86
N LEU A 68 -2.52 -3.58 -15.60
CA LEU A 68 -3.81 -3.80 -16.24
C LEU A 68 -3.65 -3.73 -17.75
N CYS A 69 -4.31 -4.65 -18.44
CA CYS A 69 -4.45 -4.62 -19.89
C CYS A 69 -5.93 -4.61 -20.25
N ILE A 70 -6.26 -3.89 -21.31
CA ILE A 70 -7.60 -3.92 -21.90
C ILE A 70 -7.75 -5.27 -22.60
N THR A 71 -8.91 -5.93 -22.44
CA THR A 71 -9.17 -7.23 -23.09
C THR A 71 -9.07 -7.15 -24.61
N ASP A 72 -9.51 -6.02 -25.14
CA ASP A 72 -9.52 -5.68 -26.55
C ASP A 72 -8.69 -4.40 -26.72
N ALA A 73 -7.44 -4.57 -27.19
CA ALA A 73 -6.50 -3.47 -27.36
C ALA A 73 -6.92 -2.46 -28.46
N THR A 74 -7.93 -2.79 -29.27
CA THR A 74 -8.46 -1.87 -30.30
C THR A 74 -9.41 -0.83 -29.72
N LYS A 75 -9.87 -1.02 -28.48
CA LYS A 75 -10.82 -0.13 -27.81
C LYS A 75 -10.12 0.73 -26.75
N PRO A 76 -10.55 1.99 -26.56
CA PRO A 76 -10.09 2.78 -25.43
C PRO A 76 -10.56 2.13 -24.13
N GLY A 77 -9.69 2.12 -23.12
CA GLY A 77 -9.98 1.52 -21.83
C GLY A 77 -9.37 2.33 -20.69
N HIS A 78 -10.06 2.35 -19.57
CA HIS A 78 -9.62 3.07 -18.36
C HIS A 78 -10.16 2.35 -17.12
N GLN A 79 -9.46 2.51 -15.99
CA GLN A 79 -9.91 2.07 -14.68
C GLN A 79 -10.04 3.29 -13.78
N LYS A 80 -11.25 3.56 -13.27
CA LYS A 80 -11.48 4.64 -12.28
C LYS A 80 -11.39 4.05 -10.88
N VAL A 81 -10.63 4.71 -10.01
CA VAL A 81 -10.48 4.34 -8.60
C VAL A 81 -10.65 5.61 -7.78
N LEU A 82 -11.44 5.52 -6.72
CA LEU A 82 -11.51 6.52 -5.67
C LEU A 82 -10.82 5.95 -4.43
N ALA A 83 -9.77 6.61 -3.97
CA ALA A 83 -9.05 6.24 -2.76
C ALA A 83 -9.25 7.32 -1.70
N MET A 84 -9.52 6.89 -0.47
CA MET A 84 -9.66 7.77 0.69
C MET A 84 -8.76 7.25 1.79
N SER A 85 -7.99 8.13 2.41
CA SER A 85 -7.15 7.80 3.56
C SER A 85 -7.80 8.38 4.81
N LEU A 86 -8.16 7.52 5.76
CA LEU A 86 -8.63 7.97 7.06
C LEU A 86 -7.41 8.34 7.92
N VAL A 87 -7.46 9.53 8.51
CA VAL A 87 -6.44 10.07 9.40
C VAL A 87 -7.01 10.12 10.82
N GLY A 88 -6.17 9.85 11.82
CA GLY A 88 -6.60 9.90 13.22
C GLY A 88 -7.12 11.30 13.59
N PRO A 89 -8.25 11.40 14.32
CA PRO A 89 -8.91 12.68 14.59
C PRO A 89 -8.08 13.63 15.46
N TYR A 90 -7.10 13.10 16.20
CA TYR A 90 -6.21 13.86 17.07
C TYR A 90 -4.98 14.44 16.34
N ILE A 91 -4.80 14.09 15.06
CA ILE A 91 -3.69 14.59 14.24
C ILE A 91 -4.26 15.60 13.25
N HIS A 92 -4.01 16.87 13.50
CA HIS A 92 -4.35 17.93 12.55
C HIS A 92 -3.35 17.93 11.40
N ILE A 93 -3.77 17.39 10.25
CA ILE A 93 -3.02 17.50 9.01
C ILE A 93 -3.47 18.78 8.29
N LEU A 94 -2.52 19.53 7.74
CA LEU A 94 -2.81 20.67 6.87
C LEU A 94 -3.69 20.18 5.71
N SER A 95 -4.88 20.76 5.61
CA SER A 95 -5.80 20.45 4.52
C SER A 95 -5.13 20.75 3.19
N THR A 96 -5.39 19.92 2.18
CA THR A 96 -5.01 20.22 0.80
C THR A 96 -5.70 21.48 0.27
N ALA A 97 -6.77 21.96 0.92
CA ALA A 97 -7.34 23.27 0.67
C ALA A 97 -6.37 24.44 0.94
N ASN A 98 -5.35 24.22 1.78
CA ASN A 98 -4.33 25.21 2.14
C ASN A 98 -2.98 24.91 1.48
N VAL A 99 -2.91 23.91 0.59
CA VAL A 99 -1.69 23.63 -0.17
C VAL A 99 -1.68 24.54 -1.39
N PRO A 100 -0.64 25.38 -1.57
CA PRO A 100 -0.56 26.28 -2.71
C PRO A 100 -0.45 25.48 -4.03
N PRO A 101 -0.74 26.13 -5.17
CA PRO A 101 -0.50 25.59 -6.51
C PRO A 101 0.81 24.79 -6.63
N GLN A 102 0.72 23.47 -6.82
CA GLN A 102 1.92 22.62 -6.95
C GLN A 102 2.59 22.70 -8.33
N ARG A 103 1.87 23.23 -9.33
CA ARG A 103 2.41 23.48 -10.66
C ARG A 103 3.22 24.78 -10.65
N LYS A 104 4.51 24.67 -10.96
CA LYS A 104 5.46 25.79 -10.92
C LYS A 104 5.04 26.94 -11.85
N ASP A 105 4.52 26.61 -13.01
CA ASP A 105 4.02 27.57 -14.00
C ASP A 105 2.76 28.33 -13.57
N TRP A 106 2.14 27.96 -12.44
CA TRP A 106 0.95 28.65 -11.92
C TRP A 106 1.26 29.82 -10.99
N TRP A 107 2.48 29.90 -10.46
CA TRP A 107 2.90 30.95 -9.51
C TRP A 107 4.24 31.61 -9.87
N ALA A 108 4.91 31.15 -10.93
CA ALA A 108 6.23 31.65 -11.31
C ALA A 108 6.25 33.15 -11.65
N ASP A 109 5.13 33.72 -12.09
CA ASP A 109 5.01 35.14 -12.43
C ASP A 109 4.73 36.03 -11.20
N GLU A 110 4.49 35.44 -10.02
CA GLU A 110 4.13 36.13 -8.77
C GLU A 110 5.30 36.20 -7.75
N VAL A 111 6.52 35.81 -8.13
CA VAL A 111 7.75 35.86 -7.29
C VAL A 111 8.75 36.88 -7.80
#